data_AF-A0A6B3EA25-F1
#
_entry.id   AF-A0A6B3EA25-F1
#
_cell.length_a   1.000
_cell.length_b   1.000
_cell.length_c   1.000
_cell.angle_alpha   90.00
_cell.angle_beta   90.00
_cell.angle_gamma   90.00
#
_symmetry.space_group_name_H-M   'P 1'
#
loop_
_entity.id
_entity.type
_entity.pdbx_description
1 polymer ?
#
loop_
_entity_poly.entity_id
_entity_poly.type
_entity_poly.pdbx_seq_one_letter_code
_entity_poly.pdbx_strand_id
1 'polypeptide(L)' 'MAATTGGYYHVLAVHRGKVLSVIASETEDGGKLVQWTDKDKPNQQFCLG' A
#
# COMPACT_ATOMS: atom_id res chain seq x y z
N MET A 1 -0.93 4.09 11.66
CA MET A 1 -0.90 2.83 10.88
C MET A 1 -2.22 2.15 11.14
N ALA A 2 -3.08 2.01 10.12
CA ALA A 2 -4.26 1.17 10.23
C ALA A 2 -3.81 -0.26 9.89
N ALA A 3 -4.03 -1.19 10.80
CA ALA A 3 -3.68 -2.59 10.61
C ALA A 3 -4.91 -3.34 10.08
N THR A 4 -4.75 -4.06 8.97
CA THR A 4 -5.72 -5.09 8.57
C THR A 4 -5.42 -6.39 9.31
N THR A 5 -6.43 -7.24 9.47
CA THR A 5 -6.42 -8.47 10.27
C THR A 5 -5.38 -9.47 9.72
N GLY A 6 -4.10 -9.33 10.06
CA GLY A 6 -3.05 -10.23 9.54
C GLY A 6 -1.60 -9.74 9.59
N GLY A 7 -1.30 -8.59 10.21
CA GLY A 7 0.08 -8.06 10.27
C GLY A 7 0.48 -7.25 9.03
N TYR A 8 -0.51 -6.81 8.24
CA TYR A 8 -0.32 -5.90 7.14
C TYR A 8 -0.69 -4.47 7.54
N TYR A 9 0.01 -3.51 6.94
CA TYR A 9 -0.12 -2.10 7.25
C TYR A 9 -0.26 -1.27 5.97
N HIS A 10 -1.01 -0.17 6.06
CA HIS A 10 -0.94 0.91 5.08
C HIS A 10 0.21 1.87 5.43
N VAL A 11 1.03 2.20 4.42
CA VAL A 11 2.04 3.26 4.52
C VAL A 11 1.44 4.57 4.05
N LEU A 12 1.13 5.46 4.99
CA LEU A 12 0.47 6.75 4.73
C LEU A 12 1.48 7.85 4.39
N ALA A 13 1.31 8.48 3.23
CA ALA A 13 1.95 9.73 2.88
C ALA A 13 1.26 10.90 3.61
N VAL A 14 1.79 11.26 4.79
CA VAL A 14 1.20 12.27 5.70
C VAL A 14 0.85 13.59 5.01
N HIS A 15 1.70 14.05 4.08
CA HIS A 15 1.50 15.32 3.39
C HIS A 15 0.34 15.34 2.38
N ARG A 16 -0.18 14.19 1.94
CA ARG A 16 -1.23 14.08 0.90
C ARG A 16 -2.40 13.18 1.29
N GLY A 17 -2.33 12.48 2.41
CA GLY A 17 -3.38 11.55 2.86
C GLY A 17 -3.54 10.32 1.96
N LYS A 18 -2.58 10.05 1.07
CA LYS A 18 -2.57 8.90 0.15
C LYS A 18 -1.73 7.77 0.73
N VAL A 19 -1.99 6.54 0.30
CA VAL A 19 -1.22 5.36 0.71
C VAL A 19 -0.27 4.91 -0.39
N LEU A 20 0.81 4.26 0.01
CA LEU A 20 1.69 3.52 -0.89
C LEU A 20 0.90 2.41 -1.59
N SER A 21 1.10 2.25 -2.90
CA SER A 21 0.38 1.27 -3.72
C SER A 21 1.30 0.74 -4.82
N VAL A 22 1.22 -0.55 -5.12
CA VAL A 22 1.79 -1.11 -6.36
C VAL A 22 0.91 -0.67 -7.54
N ILE A 23 1.52 -0.14 -8.61
CA ILE A 23 0.80 0.33 -9.79
C ILE A 23 0.07 -0.83 -10.48
N ALA A 24 -1.16 -0.57 -10.95
CA ALA A 24 -1.99 -1.54 -11.66
C ALA A 24 -2.19 -2.90 -10.96
N SER A 25 -1.86 -3.01 -9.67
CA SER A 25 -1.79 -4.28 -8.94
C SER A 25 -0.86 -5.31 -9.60
N GLU A 26 0.25 -4.84 -10.20
CA GLU A 26 1.29 -5.70 -10.77
C GLU A 26 1.82 -6.71 -9.75
N THR A 27 2.12 -7.92 -10.23
CA THR A 27 2.67 -9.02 -9.43
C THR A 27 4.07 -9.42 -9.88
N GLU A 28 4.58 -8.80 -10.96
CA GLU A 28 5.94 -9.02 -11.43
C GLU A 28 6.94 -8.27 -10.56
N ASP A 29 8.12 -8.86 -10.40
CA ASP A 29 9.21 -8.23 -9.67
C ASP A 29 9.63 -6.91 -10.33
N GLY A 30 9.91 -5.90 -9.50
CA GLY A 30 10.26 -4.56 -9.99
C GLY A 30 9.07 -3.67 -10.34
N GLY A 31 7.84 -4.10 -10.01
CA GLY A 31 6.64 -3.26 -10.10
C GLY A 31 6.80 -1.91 -9.42
N LYS A 32 6.24 -0.86 -10.02
CA LYS A 32 6.43 0.52 -9.51
C LYS A 32 5.51 0.81 -8.33
N LEU A 33 6.05 1.54 -7.36
CA LEU A 33 5.27 2.08 -6.25
C LEU A 33 4.82 3.51 -6.53
N VAL A 34 3.55 3.78 -6.25
CA VAL A 34 2.91 5.09 -6.42
C VAL A 34 2.16 5.49 -5.14
N GLN A 35 1.87 6.78 -5.00
CA GLN A 35 0.92 7.25 -3.99
C GLN A 35 -0.47 7.31 -4.58
N TRP A 36 -1.40 6.57 -3.99
CA TRP A 36 -2.76 6.48 -4.49
C TRP A 36 -3.79 6.71 -3.40
N THR A 37 -5.02 7.01 -3.81
CA THR A 37 -6.15 7.06 -2.89
C THR A 37 -6.26 5.71 -2.17
N ASP A 38 -6.40 5.73 -0.85
CA ASP A 38 -6.64 4.52 -0.06
C ASP A 38 -7.96 3.90 -0.50
N LYS A 39 -7.89 2.65 -0.98
CA LYS A 39 -9.03 1.84 -1.41
C LYS A 39 -9.10 0.54 -0.61
N ASP A 40 -8.30 0.39 0.45
CA ASP A 40 -8.16 -0.82 1.24
C ASP A 40 -7.97 -2.07 0.38
N LYS A 41 -7.11 -1.97 -0.64
CA LYS A 41 -6.80 -3.07 -1.57
C LYS A 41 -5.52 -3.80 -1.17
N PRO A 42 -5.37 -5.10 -1.49
CA PRO A 42 -4.16 -5.85 -1.18
C PRO A 42 -2.88 -5.23 -1.73
N ASN A 43 -2.92 -4.60 -2.90
CA ASN A 43 -1.77 -3.89 -3.48
C ASN A 43 -1.39 -2.58 -2.74
N GLN A 44 -2.09 -2.26 -1.65
CA GLN A 44 -1.84 -1.13 -0.74
C GLN A 44 -1.45 -1.60 0.68
N GLN A 45 -1.38 -2.90 0.91
CA GLN A 45 -1.10 -3.52 2.19
C GLN A 45 0.28 -4.19 2.18
N PHE A 46 1.13 -3.83 3.14
CA PHE A 46 2.50 -4.34 3.23
C PHE A 46 2.74 -4.96 4.60
N CYS A 47 3.37 -6.14 4.63
CA CYS A 47 3.88 -6.70 5.87
C CYS A 47 5.25 -6.09 6.19
N LEU A 48 5.49 -5.84 7.47
CA LEU A 48 6.79 -5.40 7.98
C LEU A 48 7.44 -6.63 8.62
N GLY A 49 8.52 -7.12 8.00
CA GLY A 49 9.37 -8.17 8.56
C GLY A 49 10.37 -7.63 9.56
#